data_AF-E5RWT2-F1
#
_entry.id   AF-E5RWT2-F1
#
_cell.length_a   1.000
_cell.length_b   1.000
_cell.length_c   1.000
_cell.angle_alpha   90.00
_cell.angle_beta   90.00
_cell.angle_gamma   90.00
#
_symmetry.space_group_name_H-M   'P 1'
#
loop_
_entity.id
_entity.type
_entity.pdbx_description
1 polymer ?
#
loop_
_entity_poly.entity_id
_entity_poly.type
_entity_poly.pdbx_seq_one_letter_code
_entity_poly.pdbx_strand_id
1 'polypeptide(L)' 'MNKIATKSRAEYMKNRRKDKRGFSVLLDKEKLDKFDEVLEEKNLTKKEWLEEKIDEELEQKE' A
#
# COMPACT_ATOMS: atom_id res chain seq x y z
N MET A 1 6.29 -34.30 18.99
CA MET A 1 5.82 -33.05 19.64
C MET A 1 6.15 -31.89 18.70
N ASN A 2 5.18 -31.34 17.98
CA ASN A 2 5.40 -30.16 17.14
C ASN A 2 5.05 -28.90 17.94
N LYS A 3 6.07 -28.09 18.26
CA LYS A 3 5.90 -26.74 18.82
C LYS A 3 5.25 -25.84 17.77
N ILE A 4 3.95 -25.64 17.87
CA ILE A 4 3.24 -24.60 17.11
C ILE A 4 3.70 -23.26 17.69
N ALA A 5 4.46 -22.49 16.93
CA ALA A 5 4.86 -21.14 17.33
C ALA A 5 3.60 -20.28 17.52
N THR A 6 3.30 -20.00 18.79
CA THR A 6 2.15 -19.22 19.29
C THR A 6 2.35 -17.72 19.12
N LYS A 7 2.75 -17.26 17.95
CA LYS A 7 2.24 -15.99 17.43
C LYS A 7 1.31 -16.37 16.29
N SER A 8 0.08 -16.69 16.68
CA SER A 8 -0.92 -17.24 15.76
C SER A 8 -1.00 -16.31 14.54
N ARG A 9 -0.98 -16.87 13.33
CA ARG A 9 -1.25 -16.14 12.07
C ARG A 9 -2.45 -15.19 12.20
N ALA A 10 -3.44 -15.58 13.00
CA ALA A 10 -4.61 -14.77 13.31
C ALA A 10 -4.26 -13.47 14.05
N GLU A 11 -3.33 -13.50 14.99
CA GLU A 11 -2.86 -12.34 15.75
C GLU A 11 -2.08 -11.35 14.87
N TYR A 12 -1.20 -11.86 14.00
CA TYR A 12 -0.53 -11.04 12.98
C TYR A 12 -1.53 -10.34 12.04
N MET A 13 -2.52 -11.09 11.54
CA MET A 13 -3.56 -10.54 10.67
C MET A 13 -4.45 -9.54 11.40
N LYS A 14 -4.70 -9.74 12.70
CA LYS A 14 -5.47 -8.80 13.55
C LYS A 14 -4.73 -7.48 13.71
N ASN A 15 -3.44 -7.52 14.07
CA ASN A 15 -2.63 -6.30 14.22
C ASN A 15 -2.47 -5.55 12.90
N ARG A 16 -2.24 -6.26 11.79
CA ARG A 16 -2.16 -5.65 10.45
C ARG A 16 -3.41 -4.83 10.09
N ARG A 17 -4.62 -5.26 10.48
CA ARG A 17 -5.87 -4.53 10.23
C ARG A 17 -6.11 -3.37 11.20
N LYS A 18 -5.51 -3.43 12.39
CA LYS A 18 -5.61 -2.37 13.39
C LYS A 18 -4.86 -1.13 12.93
N ASP A 19 -3.66 -1.33 12.41
CA ASP A 19 -2.73 -0.22 12.13
C ASP A 19 -2.78 0.24 10.67
N LYS A 20 -3.36 -0.56 9.75
CA LYS A 20 -3.41 -0.24 8.32
C LYS A 20 -4.81 -0.41 7.76
N ARG A 21 -5.24 0.56 6.95
CA ARG A 21 -6.47 0.51 6.16
C ARG A 21 -6.12 0.34 4.69
N GLY A 22 -6.90 -0.45 3.96
CA GLY A 22 -6.74 -0.59 2.52
C GLY A 22 -7.47 0.53 1.79
N PHE A 23 -6.83 1.11 0.78
CA PHE A 23 -7.46 2.02 -0.17
C PHE A 23 -7.43 1.35 -1.55
N SER A 24 -8.61 0.98 -2.06
CA SER A 24 -8.74 0.26 -3.32
C SER A 24 -9.73 0.98 -4.22
N VAL A 25 -9.28 1.37 -5.41
CA VAL A 25 -10.08 2.07 -6.42
C VAL A 25 -9.88 1.36 -7.75
N LEU A 26 -10.94 1.22 -8.54
CA LEU A 26 -10.86 0.73 -9.91
C LEU A 26 -10.48 1.89 -10.83
N LEU A 27 -9.43 1.69 -11.61
CA LEU A 27 -8.94 2.65 -12.59
C LEU A 27 -9.07 2.04 -14.00
N ASP A 28 -9.10 2.92 -14.99
CA ASP A 28 -9.00 2.51 -16.38
C ASP A 28 -7.71 1.72 -16.62
N LYS A 29 -7.82 0.63 -17.39
CA LYS A 29 -6.72 -0.31 -17.60
C LYS A 29 -5.57 0.35 -18.36
N GLU A 30 -5.85 1.00 -19.49
CA GLU A 30 -4.81 1.63 -20.31
C GLU A 30 -4.11 2.75 -19.56
N LYS A 31 -4.86 3.49 -18.73
CA LYS A 31 -4.29 4.50 -17.83
C LYS A 31 -3.34 3.88 -16.82
N LEU A 32 -3.70 2.74 -16.21
CA LEU A 32 -2.85 2.08 -15.23
C LEU A 32 -1.59 1.49 -15.87
N ASP A 33 -1.73 0.88 -17.05
CA ASP A 33 -0.61 0.29 -17.79
C ASP A 33 0.44 1.38 -18.14
N LYS A 34 0.00 2.53 -18.66
CA LYS A 34 0.91 3.67 -18.92
C LYS A 34 1.52 4.26 -17.65
N PHE A 35 0.77 4.23 -16.54
CA PHE A 35 1.26 4.73 -15.28
C PHE A 35 2.34 3.83 -14.68
N ASP A 36 2.25 2.52 -14.90
CA ASP A 36 3.27 1.56 -14.48
C ASP A 36 4.62 1.83 -15.16
N GLU A 37 4.61 2.16 -16.45
CA GLU A 37 5.82 2.57 -17.18
C GLU A 37 6.47 3.82 -16.54
N VAL A 38 5.67 4.84 -16.19
CA VAL A 38 6.17 6.05 -15.51
C VAL A 38 6.76 5.75 -14.14
N LEU A 39 6.17 4.81 -13.40
CA LEU A 39 6.68 4.40 -12.10
C LEU A 39 7.99 3.62 -12.22
N GLU A 40 8.12 2.75 -13.23
CA GLU A 40 9.34 2.03 -13.53
C GLU A 40 10.49 2.98 -13.89
N GLU A 41 10.23 3.97 -14.75
CA GLU A 41 11.22 5.00 -15.11
C GLU A 41 11.72 5.79 -13.89
N LYS A 42 10.85 6.00 -12.90
CA LYS A 42 11.17 6.70 -11.65
C LYS A 42 11.72 5.79 -10.55
N ASN A 43 11.79 4.47 -10.79
CA ASN A 43 12.15 3.46 -9.80
C ASN A 43 11.32 3.59 -8.50
N LEU A 44 10.00 3.83 -8.65
CA LEU A 44 9.05 3.97 -7.55
C LEU A 44 7.99 2.88 -7.60
N THR A 45 7.53 2.42 -6.45
CA THR A 45 6.36 1.54 -6.37
C THR A 45 5.06 2.34 -6.32
N LYS A 46 3.93 1.73 -6.73
CA LYS A 46 2.58 2.31 -6.57
C LYS A 46 2.28 2.76 -5.15
N LYS A 47 2.81 2.04 -4.15
CA LYS A 47 2.62 2.35 -2.73
C LYS A 47 3.35 3.63 -2.36
N GLU A 48 4.63 3.73 -2.71
CA GLU A 48 5.47 4.90 -2.41
C GLU A 48 4.89 6.14 -3.09
N TRP A 49 4.57 6.03 -4.39
CA TRP A 49 3.94 7.14 -5.11
C TRP A 49 2.62 7.59 -4.46
N LEU A 50 1.78 6.66 -4.01
CA LEU A 50 0.51 7.01 -3.36
C LEU A 50 0.72 7.66 -1.99
N GLU A 51 1.69 7.17 -1.20
CA GLU A 51 2.02 7.76 0.10
C GLU A 51 2.58 9.18 -0.09
N GLU A 52 3.53 9.38 -1.02
CA GLU A 52 4.07 10.71 -1.36
C GLU A 52 2.96 11.68 -1.76
N LYS A 53 2.01 11.25 -2.61
CA LYS A 53 0.89 12.11 -3.01
C LYS A 53 -0.08 12.41 -1.88
N ILE A 54 -0.28 11.49 -0.94
CA ILE A 54 -1.09 11.77 0.24
C ILE A 54 -0.37 12.77 1.14
N ASP A 55 0.93 12.63 1.35
CA ASP A 55 1.72 13.52 2.18
C ASP A 55 1.76 14.94 1.58
N GLU A 56 1.97 15.09 0.27
CA GLU A 56 1.88 16.38 -0.44
C GLU A 56 0.52 17.08 -0.23
N GLU A 57 -0.59 16.34 -0.29
CA GLU A 57 -1.95 16.87 -0.08
C GLU A 57 -2.21 17.24 1.39
N LEU A 58 -1.55 16.56 2.34
CA LEU A 58 -1.64 16.89 3.76
C LEU A 58 -0.82 18.14 4.10
N GLU A 59 0.35 18.31 3.49
CA GLU A 59 1.20 19.50 3.66
C GLU A 59 0.56 20.77 3.09
N GLN A 60 -0.18 20.67 1.97
CA GLN A 60 -0.88 21.81 1.37
C GLN A 60 -2.10 22.31 2.17
N LYS A 61 -2.46 21.61 3.24
CA LYS A 61 -3.63 21.94 4.08
C LYS A 61 -3.30 22.82 5.28
N GLU A 62 -2.02 23.13 5.49
CA GLU A 62 -1.50 24.09 6.48
C GLU A 62 -1.19 25.45 5.85
#